data_AF-A0AAW9E9X7-F1
#
_entry.id   AF-A0AAW9E9X7-F1
#
_cell.length_a   1.000
_cell.length_b   1.000
_cell.length_c   1.000
_cell.angle_alpha   90.00
_cell.angle_beta   90.00
_cell.angle_gamma   90.00
#
_symmetry.space_group_name_H-M   'P 1'
#
loop_
_entity.id
_entity.type
_entity.pdbx_description
1 polymer ?
#
loop_
_entity_poly.entity_id
_entity_poly.type
_entity_poly.pdbx_seq_one_letter_code
_entity_poly.pdbx_strand_id
1 'polypeptide(L)' 'MLLSVLYIIGITAEAMTGALAAGRRKMDVFGVIIIASATAIGGGSVRDILLGHYPLGWVKH' A
#
# COMPACT_ATOMS: atom_id res chain seq x y z
N MET A 1 0.55 15.80 -12.18
CA MET A 1 1.88 16.13 -11.62
C MET A 1 1.84 16.15 -10.10
N LEU A 2 1.19 17.12 -9.44
CA LEU A 2 1.14 17.18 -7.97
C LEU A 2 0.50 15.93 -7.31
N LEU A 3 -0.68 15.50 -7.77
CA LEU A 3 -1.34 14.30 -7.22
C LEU A 3 -0.49 13.04 -7.35
N SER A 4 0.25 12.90 -8.45
CA SER A 4 1.16 11.77 -8.67
C SER A 4 2.32 11.77 -7.68
N VAL A 5 2.88 12.94 -7.38
CA VAL A 5 3.94 13.09 -6.38
C VAL A 5 3.43 12.73 -4.99
N LEU A 6 2.26 13.26 -4.60
CA LEU A 6 1.63 12.94 -3.32
C LEU A 6 1.30 11.45 -3.20
N TYR A 7 0.85 10.83 -4.30
CA TYR A 7 0.59 9.40 -4.36
C TYR A 7 1.86 8.58 -4.10
N ILE A 8 2.97 8.90 -4.76
CA ILE A 8 4.25 8.20 -4.58
C ILE A 8 4.78 8.37 -3.14
N ILE A 9 4.66 9.57 -2.57
CA ILE A 9 5.04 9.82 -1.18
C ILE A 9 4.19 8.98 -0.22
N GLY A 10 2.87 9.01 -0.40
CA GLY A 10 1.92 8.27 0.44
C GLY A 10 2.16 6.76 0.41
N ILE A 11 2.21 6.16 -0.79
CA ILE A 11 2.39 4.71 -0.94
C ILE A 11 3.73 4.24 -0.35
N THR A 12 4.78 5.06 -0.46
CA THR A 12 6.09 4.76 0.13
C THR A 12 6.04 4.84 1.66
N ALA A 13 5.39 5.87 2.22
CA ALA A 13 5.22 6.02 3.67
C ALA A 13 4.39 4.89 4.29
N GLU A 14 3.33 4.46 3.59
CA GLU A 14 2.49 3.33 4.00
C GLU A 14 3.26 2.00 3.96
N ALA A 15 4.03 1.75 2.89
CA ALA A 15 4.89 0.57 2.79
C ALA A 15 5.92 0.50 3.94
N MET A 16 6.59 1.61 4.25
CA MET A 16 7.54 1.69 5.36
C MET A 16 6.86 1.41 6.70
N THR A 17 5.65 1.94 6.91
CA THR A 17 4.86 1.71 8.13
C THR A 17 4.50 0.23 8.28
N GLY A 18 4.04 -0.41 7.20
CA GLY A 18 3.75 -1.84 7.19
C GLY A 18 4.99 -2.70 7.45
N ALA A 19 6.12 -2.37 6.82
CA ALA A 19 7.39 -3.06 7.03
C ALA A 19 7.87 -2.96 8.48
N LEU A 20 7.81 -1.76 9.08
CA LEU A 20 8.18 -1.55 10.49
C LEU A 20 7.23 -2.29 11.44
N ALA A 21 5.93 -2.32 11.15
CA ALA A 21 4.96 -3.05 11.95
C ALA A 21 5.22 -4.57 11.90
N ALA A 22 5.50 -5.12 10.71
CA ALA A 22 5.88 -6.53 10.54
C ALA A 22 7.21 -6.86 11.24
N GLY A 23 8.20 -5.97 11.13
CA GLY A 23 9.49 -6.10 11.82
C GLY A 23 9.35 -6.12 13.35
N ARG A 24 8.46 -5.29 13.92
CA ARG A 24 8.14 -5.33 15.36
C ARG A 24 7.51 -6.65 15.81
N ARG A 25 6.89 -7.39 14.88
CA ARG A 25 6.35 -8.73 15.13
C ARG A 25 7.33 -9.85 14.78
N LYS A 26 8.59 -9.53 14.47
CA LYS A 26 9.65 -10.48 14.10
C LYS A 26 9.24 -11.42 12.96
N MET A 27 8.47 -10.89 12.00
CA MET A 27 8.15 -11.62 10.78
C MET A 27 9.41 -11.83 9.94
N ASP A 28 9.41 -12.89 9.13
CA ASP A 28 10.44 -13.12 8.13
C ASP A 28 10.31 -12.12 6.97
N VAL A 29 11.28 -12.13 6.06
CA VAL A 29 11.32 -11.19 4.93
C VAL A 29 10.06 -11.32 4.07
N PHE A 30 9.55 -12.54 3.88
CA PHE A 30 8.33 -12.77 3.14
C PHE A 30 7.12 -12.12 3.82
N GLY A 31 6.93 -12.33 5.13
CA GLY A 31 5.88 -11.68 5.90
C GLY A 31 5.98 -10.16 5.88
N VAL A 32 7.20 -9.61 6.00
CA VAL A 32 7.45 -8.17 5.92
C VAL A 32 7.01 -7.61 4.56
N ILE A 33 7.35 -8.27 3.46
CA ILE A 33 6.96 -7.85 2.10
C ILE A 33 5.44 -7.86 1.97
N ILE A 34 4.77 -8.94 2.38
CA ILE A 34 3.31 -9.06 2.28
C ILE A 34 2.60 -7.96 3.07
N ILE A 35 3.01 -7.71 4.33
CA ILE A 35 2.39 -6.67 5.16
C ILE A 35 2.69 -5.26 4.63
N ALA A 36 3.91 -5.01 4.17
CA ALA A 36 4.27 -3.73 3.55
C ALA A 36 3.44 -3.47 2.29
N SER A 37 3.35 -4.44 1.38
CA SER A 37 2.54 -4.34 0.15
C SER A 37 1.06 -4.17 0.45
N ALA A 38 0.49 -4.97 1.35
CA ALA A 38 -0.92 -4.87 1.73
C ALA A 38 -1.26 -3.49 2.33
N THR A 39 -0.36 -2.95 3.16
CA THR A 39 -0.53 -1.61 3.75
C THR A 39 -0.49 -0.53 2.67
N ALA A 40 0.47 -0.61 1.76
CA ALA A 40 0.68 0.38 0.69
C ALA A 40 -0.46 0.44 -0.35
N ILE A 41 -1.05 -0.71 -0.71
CA ILE A 41 -2.16 -0.73 -1.68
C ILE A 41 -3.54 -0.68 -1.02
N GLY A 42 -3.61 -0.92 0.29
CA GLY A 42 -4.87 -1.07 1.04
C GLY A 42 -5.73 0.19 1.00
N GLY A 43 -5.15 1.35 1.29
CA GLY A 43 -5.87 2.64 1.27
C GLY A 43 -6.42 2.97 -0.12
N GLY A 44 -5.59 2.81 -1.16
CA GLY A 44 -5.99 3.00 -2.55
C GLY A 44 -7.09 2.01 -2.99
N SER A 45 -7.00 0.76 -2.56
CA SER A 45 -8.03 -0.26 -2.83
C SER A 45 -9.37 0.10 -2.19
N VAL A 46 -9.37 0.52 -0.92
CA VAL A 46 -10.59 0.95 -0.23
C VAL A 46 -11.21 2.17 -0.92
N ARG A 47 -10.39 3.17 -1.29
CA ARG A 47 -10.85 4.33 -2.06
C ARG A 47 -11.50 3.90 -3.36
N ASP A 48 -10.85 3.04 -4.13
CA ASP A 48 -11.34 2.60 -5.44
C ASP A 48 -12.68 1.83 -5.30
N ILE A 49 -12.79 0.96 -4.29
CA ILE A 49 -14.04 0.25 -3.96
C ILE A 49 -15.17 1.22 -3.61
N LEU A 50 -14.91 2.18 -2.71
CA LEU A 50 -15.92 3.16 -2.27
C LEU A 50 -16.41 4.07 -3.41
N LEU A 51 -15.54 4.35 -4.38
CA LEU A 51 -15.87 5.16 -5.55
C LEU A 51 -16.40 4.34 -6.74
N GLY A 52 -16.47 3.01 -6.62
CA GLY A 52 -16.91 2.12 -7.70
C GLY A 52 -15.92 2.03 -8.86
N HIS A 53 -14.64 2.33 -8.64
CA HIS A 53 -13.58 2.27 -9.63
C HIS A 53 -13.02 0.84 -9.74
N TYR A 54 -13.44 0.10 -10.77
CA TYR A 54 -12.95 -1.23 -11.08
C TYR A 54 -12.37 -1.31 -12.50
N PRO A 55 -11.33 -2.12 -12.75
CA PRO A 55 -10.53 -2.86 -11.76
C PRO A 55 -9.72 -1.91 -10.86
N LEU A 56 -9.34 -2.37 -9.67
CA LEU A 56 -8.55 -1.59 -8.71
C LEU A 56 -7.27 -1.06 -9.37
N GLY A 57 -6.81 0.13 -8.97
CA GLY A 57 -5.69 0.79 -9.65
C GLY A 57 -4.41 -0.04 -9.78
N TRP A 58 -4.11 -0.88 -8.79
CA TRP A 58 -2.94 -1.77 -8.78
C TRP A 58 -3.15 -3.10 -9.52
N VAL A 59 -4.39 -3.45 -9.87
CA VAL A 59 -4.71 -4.63 -10.70
C VAL A 59 -4.69 -4.26 -12.18
N LYS A 60 -5.01 -3.00 -12.50
CA LYS A 60 -5.05 -2.47 -13.86
C LYS A 60 -3.66 -2.19 -14.45
N HIS A 61 -2.65 -2.02 -13.60
CA HIS A 61 -1.31 -1.56 -13.96
C HIS A 61 -0.29 -2.59 -13.48
#